data_AF-A0A2N9JEY4-F1
#
_entry.id   AF-A0A2N9JEY4-F1
#
_cell.length_a   1.000
_cell.length_b   1.000
_cell.length_c   1.000
_cell.angle_alpha   90.00
_cell.angle_beta   90.00
_cell.angle_gamma   90.00
#
_symmetry.space_group_name_H-M   'P 1'
#
loop_
_entity.id
_entity.type
_entity.pdbx_description
1 polymer ?
#
loop_
_entity_poly.entity_id
_entity_poly.type
_entity_poly.pdbx_seq_one_letter_code
_entity_poly.pdbx_strand_id
1 'polypeptide(L)'
;MGLQENAAYYQKVGGLLTDWGWDDFLNWWPGWQTRTNSGPVKTPLAVTVHHTGGVATATSYLINPVDRPKLKVLANIHIDALERRIRFICAGGASHGGYTYQPCYDRVIAGTAPLDRDLVPGPDSTTFSINRVTVGIEIDGAGGADEWDDWTYRAAVATAAACQLAGEWPLADSPRVGAHKEHTLRKPGDPFVNMGRFRTDVLACLAAPWGPTAGRPDFVLGDRVLSRLGNDVGSDVADLVTLLIAVGNALPPGNVFNAAVEAAVIAFQTGHGLTADGVVRLDTVQALRQALTQSSTDDDDTPEVMDDVPAPVVQPPATRRKFRFGQANLEAQRFGGLLNISDDRGEFLRDEMKCSVYALCEVTEAARDAIRAVLGADRYKVWTVGYVCVLWDSTKWQHAGKQTVDFGNDIHGAVRVTLEDVEGSGLSMDVISIHVRPGAAIGGSDAHILATKKSDIRKAIRALVRPGVPTVIAGDFNTPKAADVIEPFGFTRLTKAIDTLNEPGDQRLDATFVTPGLKLRSQKLIDPGDVSDHKVWLLKNTLTQSNN
;
A
#
# COMPACT_ATOMS: atom_id res chain seq x y z
N MET A 1 27.49 -6.09 -31.64
CA MET A 1 27.15 -6.99 -30.53
C MET A 1 25.72 -7.49 -30.76
N GLY A 2 25.49 -8.80 -30.82
CA GLY A 2 24.21 -9.44 -31.15
C GLY A 2 23.41 -9.88 -29.91
N LEU A 3 22.22 -10.41 -30.13
CA LEU A 3 21.32 -10.90 -29.06
C LEU A 3 21.99 -11.85 -28.07
N GLN A 4 22.89 -12.71 -28.55
CA GLN A 4 23.59 -13.69 -27.72
C GLN A 4 24.53 -13.03 -26.69
N GLU A 5 25.22 -11.96 -27.08
CA GLU A 5 26.11 -11.22 -26.17
C GLU A 5 25.29 -10.42 -25.15
N ASN A 6 24.17 -9.81 -25.55
CA ASN A 6 23.25 -9.20 -24.57
C ASN A 6 22.66 -10.24 -23.62
N ALA A 7 22.30 -11.44 -24.11
CA ALA A 7 21.82 -12.52 -23.25
C ALA A 7 22.88 -12.94 -22.23
N ALA A 8 24.16 -13.06 -22.64
CA ALA A 8 25.26 -13.32 -21.72
C ALA A 8 25.43 -12.20 -20.68
N TYR A 9 25.28 -10.94 -21.09
CA TYR A 9 25.26 -9.79 -20.17
C TYR A 9 24.15 -9.93 -19.10
N TYR A 10 22.91 -10.21 -19.50
CA TYR A 10 21.82 -10.37 -18.53
C TYR A 10 21.99 -11.60 -17.64
N GLN A 11 22.56 -12.69 -18.15
CA GLN A 11 22.96 -13.85 -17.32
C GLN A 11 23.97 -13.46 -16.24
N LYS A 12 24.95 -12.60 -16.57
CA LYS A 12 25.90 -12.05 -15.59
C LYS A 12 25.19 -11.17 -14.55
N VAL A 13 24.22 -10.34 -14.96
CA VAL A 13 23.38 -9.57 -14.02
C VAL A 13 22.63 -10.51 -13.07
N GLY A 14 21.97 -11.55 -13.58
CA GLY A 14 21.26 -12.53 -12.77
C GLY A 14 22.18 -13.30 -11.81
N GLY A 15 23.37 -13.69 -12.26
CA GLY A 15 24.38 -14.35 -11.43
C GLY A 15 24.83 -13.48 -10.25
N LEU A 16 25.11 -12.19 -10.50
CA LEU A 16 25.42 -11.24 -9.43
C LEU A 16 24.27 -11.11 -8.42
N LEU A 17 23.03 -11.01 -8.89
CA LEU A 17 21.86 -10.94 -8.00
C LEU A 17 21.69 -12.22 -7.17
N THR A 18 21.94 -13.40 -7.75
CA THR A 18 22.00 -14.67 -7.02
C THR A 18 23.06 -14.64 -5.93
N ASP A 19 24.28 -14.19 -6.24
CA ASP A 19 25.37 -14.07 -5.24
C ASP A 19 25.01 -13.10 -4.10
N TRP A 20 24.11 -12.15 -4.35
CA TRP A 20 23.62 -11.17 -3.38
C TRP A 20 22.35 -11.64 -2.64
N GLY A 21 21.90 -12.89 -2.86
CA GLY A 21 20.79 -13.52 -2.16
C GLY A 21 19.41 -13.27 -2.75
N TRP A 22 19.30 -12.93 -4.04
CA TRP A 22 18.02 -12.72 -4.73
C TRP A 22 17.51 -13.94 -5.50
N ASP A 23 18.18 -15.09 -5.39
CA ASP A 23 17.92 -16.29 -6.20
C ASP A 23 16.46 -16.74 -6.19
N ASP A 24 15.80 -16.76 -5.03
CA ASP A 24 14.38 -17.11 -4.89
C ASP A 24 13.41 -16.12 -5.57
N PHE A 25 13.88 -14.92 -5.90
CA PHE A 25 13.10 -13.84 -6.48
C PHE A 25 13.38 -13.67 -7.98
N LEU A 26 14.39 -14.35 -8.54
CA LEU A 26 14.72 -14.25 -9.96
C LEU A 26 13.74 -15.07 -10.81
N ASN A 27 13.36 -14.48 -11.94
CA ASN A 27 12.52 -15.17 -12.92
C ASN A 27 13.00 -14.89 -14.35
N TRP A 28 13.29 -15.96 -15.09
CA TRP A 28 13.67 -15.87 -16.50
C TRP A 28 12.45 -16.12 -17.38
N TRP A 29 11.95 -15.09 -18.05
CA TRP A 29 10.71 -15.23 -18.82
C TRP A 29 10.93 -16.10 -20.06
N PRO A 30 10.02 -17.03 -20.41
CA PRO A 30 10.20 -17.88 -21.58
C PRO A 30 10.57 -17.10 -22.85
N GLY A 31 11.64 -17.50 -23.54
CA GLY A 31 12.12 -16.85 -24.78
C GLY A 31 12.77 -15.48 -24.60
N TRP A 32 13.12 -15.06 -23.38
CA TRP A 32 13.76 -13.76 -23.13
C TRP A 32 15.07 -13.56 -23.90
N GLN A 33 15.87 -14.63 -24.08
CA GLN A 33 17.18 -14.56 -24.74
C GLN A 33 17.11 -14.09 -26.20
N THR A 34 15.99 -14.36 -26.87
CA THR A 34 15.79 -14.06 -28.29
C THR A 34 14.77 -12.95 -28.51
N ARG A 35 14.13 -12.45 -27.45
CA ARG A 35 13.11 -11.41 -27.55
C ARG A 35 13.78 -10.06 -27.87
N THR A 36 13.23 -9.37 -28.87
CA THR A 36 13.66 -8.02 -29.29
C THR A 36 12.56 -7.35 -30.10
N ASN A 37 12.38 -6.05 -29.93
CA ASN A 37 11.68 -5.23 -30.91
C ASN A 37 12.49 -5.13 -32.21
N SER A 38 11.81 -4.70 -33.28
CA SER A 38 12.44 -4.47 -34.59
C SER A 38 13.48 -3.36 -34.52
N GLY A 39 14.66 -3.59 -35.10
CA GLY A 39 15.76 -2.62 -35.13
C GLY A 39 17.12 -3.28 -34.83
N PRO A 40 18.22 -2.52 -34.95
CA PRO A 40 19.55 -3.02 -34.63
C PRO A 40 19.66 -3.26 -33.12
N VAL A 41 20.12 -4.46 -32.75
CA VAL A 41 20.47 -4.80 -31.36
C VAL A 41 21.80 -4.14 -31.01
N LYS A 42 21.84 -3.48 -29.87
CA LYS A 42 23.03 -2.79 -29.36
C LYS A 42 23.28 -3.19 -27.91
N THR A 43 24.53 -3.08 -27.50
CA THR A 43 24.94 -3.24 -26.11
C THR A 43 24.44 -2.05 -25.30
N PRO A 44 23.76 -2.27 -24.17
CA PRO A 44 23.42 -1.18 -23.27
C PRO A 44 24.68 -0.62 -22.59
N LEU A 45 24.69 0.68 -22.35
CA LEU A 45 25.81 1.43 -21.74
C LEU A 45 25.42 2.13 -20.44
N ALA A 46 24.13 2.05 -20.07
CA ALA A 46 23.56 2.63 -18.87
C ALA A 46 22.21 1.94 -18.54
N VAL A 47 21.66 2.24 -17.38
CA VAL A 47 20.29 1.86 -16.97
C VAL A 47 19.37 3.08 -17.09
N THR A 48 18.15 2.87 -17.56
CA THR A 48 17.04 3.79 -17.35
C THR A 48 15.95 3.07 -16.55
N VAL A 49 15.71 3.55 -15.33
CA VAL A 49 14.61 3.07 -14.48
C VAL A 49 13.31 3.80 -14.83
N HIS A 50 12.23 3.05 -14.73
CA HIS A 50 10.85 3.49 -14.94
C HIS A 50 9.98 2.97 -13.80
N HIS A 51 8.91 3.68 -13.52
CA HIS A 51 7.76 3.06 -12.87
C HIS A 51 6.76 2.58 -13.93
N THR A 52 5.97 1.57 -13.62
CA THR A 52 4.98 1.09 -14.59
C THR A 52 3.75 2.01 -14.71
N GLY A 53 3.60 2.99 -13.79
CA GLY A 53 2.44 3.88 -13.72
C GLY A 53 1.18 3.18 -13.18
N GLY A 54 1.32 1.94 -12.72
CA GLY A 54 0.31 1.14 -12.03
C GLY A 54 0.91 0.47 -10.80
N VAL A 55 0.08 0.20 -9.78
CA VAL A 55 0.54 -0.43 -8.52
C VAL A 55 1.12 -1.82 -8.77
N ALA A 56 0.56 -2.56 -9.73
CA ALA A 56 1.08 -3.81 -10.25
C ALA A 56 0.75 -3.90 -11.74
N THR A 57 1.76 -4.08 -12.58
CA THR A 57 1.59 -4.22 -14.02
C THR A 57 1.90 -5.66 -14.40
N ALA A 58 0.92 -6.31 -15.03
CA ALA A 58 1.12 -7.68 -15.47
C ALA A 58 2.34 -7.77 -16.39
N THR A 59 3.28 -8.67 -16.10
CA THR A 59 4.47 -8.89 -16.93
C THR A 59 4.08 -9.22 -18.38
N SER A 60 2.94 -9.89 -18.57
CA SER A 60 2.35 -10.15 -19.89
C SER A 60 1.94 -8.89 -20.65
N TYR A 61 1.66 -7.77 -19.98
CA TYR A 61 1.44 -6.49 -20.67
C TYR A 61 2.75 -5.93 -21.21
N LEU A 62 3.83 -6.03 -20.44
CA LEU A 62 5.17 -5.62 -20.88
C LEU A 62 5.70 -6.50 -22.02
N ILE A 63 5.10 -7.67 -22.25
CA ILE A 63 5.47 -8.66 -23.28
C ILE A 63 4.32 -8.86 -24.27
N ASN A 64 4.46 -8.30 -25.46
CA ASN A 64 3.38 -8.17 -26.46
C ASN A 64 2.19 -7.32 -25.95
N PRO A 65 2.42 -6.03 -25.66
CA PRO A 65 1.36 -5.12 -25.22
C PRO A 65 0.18 -5.11 -26.20
N VAL A 66 -1.00 -5.45 -25.69
CA VAL A 66 -2.23 -5.63 -26.49
C VAL A 66 -2.65 -4.35 -27.22
N ASP A 67 -2.35 -3.18 -26.65
CA ASP A 67 -2.67 -1.87 -27.21
C ASP A 67 -1.54 -1.30 -28.11
N ARG A 68 -0.43 -2.04 -28.24
CA ARG A 68 0.73 -1.68 -29.08
C ARG A 68 1.22 -2.92 -29.86
N PRO A 69 0.41 -3.49 -30.77
CA PRO A 69 0.66 -4.80 -31.39
C PRO A 69 1.92 -4.87 -32.27
N LYS A 70 2.55 -3.73 -32.59
CA LYS A 70 3.83 -3.67 -33.31
C LYS A 70 5.04 -3.88 -32.40
N LEU A 71 4.86 -3.76 -31.08
CA LEU A 71 5.89 -3.92 -30.08
C LEU A 71 5.80 -5.33 -29.49
N LYS A 72 6.95 -5.97 -29.35
CA LYS A 72 7.08 -7.28 -28.71
C LYS A 72 7.43 -7.17 -27.24
N VAL A 73 8.03 -6.05 -26.82
CA VAL A 73 8.41 -5.84 -25.42
C VAL A 73 8.58 -4.36 -25.08
N LEU A 74 8.20 -3.98 -23.86
CA LEU A 74 8.31 -2.62 -23.34
C LEU A 74 9.57 -2.39 -22.51
N ALA A 75 10.14 -3.42 -21.87
CA ALA A 75 11.37 -3.30 -21.07
C ALA A 75 12.29 -4.53 -21.17
N ASN A 76 13.49 -4.44 -20.59
CA ASN A 76 14.43 -5.54 -20.52
C ASN A 76 14.23 -6.37 -19.25
N ILE A 77 13.98 -5.67 -18.14
CA ILE A 77 13.75 -6.26 -16.81
C ILE A 77 12.46 -5.67 -16.25
N HIS A 78 11.65 -6.50 -15.60
CA HIS A 78 10.47 -6.09 -14.84
C HIS A 78 10.64 -6.45 -13.37
N ILE A 79 10.52 -5.48 -12.48
CA ILE A 79 10.46 -5.72 -11.03
C ILE A 79 8.99 -5.69 -10.62
N ASP A 80 8.46 -6.89 -10.43
CA ASP A 80 7.09 -7.18 -10.06
C ASP A 80 6.96 -7.08 -8.54
N ALA A 81 6.37 -5.98 -8.06
CA ALA A 81 6.25 -5.67 -6.65
C ALA A 81 5.24 -6.58 -5.94
N LEU A 82 4.25 -7.10 -6.69
CA LEU A 82 3.17 -7.93 -6.14
C LEU A 82 3.64 -9.37 -5.89
N GLU A 83 4.21 -10.01 -6.91
CA GLU A 83 4.72 -11.39 -6.79
C GLU A 83 6.12 -11.46 -6.20
N ARG A 84 6.75 -10.29 -5.94
CA ARG A 84 8.14 -10.18 -5.49
C ARG A 84 9.06 -10.92 -6.44
N ARG A 85 9.15 -10.44 -7.69
CA ARG A 85 10.00 -11.05 -8.72
C ARG A 85 10.82 -10.03 -9.49
N ILE A 86 12.09 -10.35 -9.73
CA ILE A 86 12.94 -9.66 -10.70
C ILE A 86 12.94 -10.51 -11.98
N ARG A 87 12.20 -10.05 -12.99
CA ARG A 87 11.95 -10.80 -14.21
C ARG A 87 12.80 -10.30 -15.36
N PHE A 88 13.64 -11.17 -15.90
CA PHE A 88 14.35 -10.91 -17.15
C PHE A 88 13.45 -11.26 -18.32
N ILE A 89 13.02 -10.25 -19.07
CA ILE A 89 11.98 -10.39 -20.08
C ILE A 89 12.49 -10.19 -21.51
N CYS A 90 13.62 -9.48 -21.72
CA CYS A 90 14.16 -9.25 -23.07
C CYS A 90 15.68 -9.00 -23.09
N ALA A 91 16.39 -9.76 -23.92
CA ALA A 91 17.81 -9.53 -24.20
C ALA A 91 18.06 -8.44 -25.27
N GLY A 92 17.14 -8.25 -26.22
CA GLY A 92 17.29 -7.30 -27.32
C GLY A 92 16.80 -5.89 -27.01
N GLY A 93 16.46 -5.15 -28.07
CA GLY A 93 15.93 -3.79 -27.95
C GLY A 93 14.51 -3.79 -27.39
N ALA A 94 14.27 -2.98 -26.36
CA ALA A 94 12.96 -2.76 -25.75
C ALA A 94 12.45 -1.33 -26.02
N SER A 95 11.13 -1.11 -25.90
CA SER A 95 10.53 0.20 -26.18
C SER A 95 10.11 0.92 -24.89
N HIS A 96 11.07 1.29 -24.05
CA HIS A 96 10.83 1.81 -22.70
C HIS A 96 10.78 3.36 -22.60
N GLY A 97 11.65 4.10 -23.30
CA GLY A 97 11.76 5.57 -23.18
C GLY A 97 11.49 6.38 -24.46
N GLY A 98 11.68 5.78 -25.63
CA GLY A 98 11.50 6.45 -26.92
C GLY A 98 12.62 7.43 -27.26
N TYR A 99 12.29 8.51 -27.96
CA TYR A 99 13.22 9.59 -28.28
C TYR A 99 13.27 10.61 -27.14
N THR A 100 14.47 11.00 -26.73
CA THR A 100 14.71 11.72 -25.47
C THR A 100 15.83 12.77 -25.61
N TYR A 101 16.01 13.60 -24.59
CA TYR A 101 17.05 14.62 -24.54
C TYR A 101 18.42 14.01 -24.29
N GLN A 102 19.24 13.92 -25.35
CA GLN A 102 20.54 13.26 -25.33
C GLN A 102 21.54 13.79 -24.29
N PRO A 103 21.65 15.11 -24.01
CA PRO A 103 22.65 15.61 -23.05
C PRO A 103 22.53 15.04 -21.63
N CYS A 104 21.32 14.69 -21.18
CA CYS A 104 21.15 13.99 -19.90
C CYS A 104 21.71 12.57 -19.95
N TYR A 105 21.51 11.84 -21.05
CA TYR A 105 22.14 10.53 -21.26
C TYR A 105 23.68 10.66 -21.31
N ASP A 106 24.21 11.68 -21.98
CA ASP A 106 25.66 11.91 -22.05
C ASP A 106 26.27 12.14 -20.65
N ARG A 107 25.55 12.82 -19.75
CA ARG A 107 25.95 12.99 -18.34
C ARG A 107 25.97 11.66 -17.57
N VAL A 108 24.94 10.83 -17.78
CA VAL A 108 24.84 9.49 -17.17
C VAL A 108 26.00 8.60 -17.61
N ILE A 109 26.30 8.51 -18.91
CA ILE A 109 27.40 7.64 -19.40
C ILE A 109 28.79 8.18 -19.06
N ALA A 110 28.94 9.50 -18.92
CA ALA A 110 30.16 10.11 -18.43
C ALA A 110 30.38 9.86 -16.93
N GLY A 111 29.37 9.33 -16.21
CA GLY A 111 29.44 9.10 -14.77
C GLY A 111 29.44 10.39 -13.97
N THR A 112 28.67 11.38 -14.44
CA THR A 112 28.68 12.76 -13.90
C THR A 112 27.27 13.28 -13.62
N ALA A 113 26.30 12.39 -13.53
CA ALA A 113 24.95 12.73 -13.05
C ALA A 113 25.02 13.12 -11.55
N PRO A 114 24.24 14.12 -11.10
CA PRO A 114 24.41 14.74 -9.78
C PRO A 114 23.81 13.89 -8.65
N LEU A 115 24.59 13.44 -7.67
CA LEU A 115 24.17 12.51 -6.60
C LEU A 115 23.14 13.06 -5.59
N ASP A 116 22.75 14.32 -5.69
CA ASP A 116 21.86 15.01 -4.74
C ASP A 116 20.50 15.41 -5.34
N ARG A 117 20.34 15.28 -6.67
CA ARG A 117 19.11 15.70 -7.39
C ARG A 117 18.92 14.94 -8.70
N ASP A 118 17.74 15.16 -9.29
CA ASP A 118 17.44 14.72 -10.65
C ASP A 118 18.19 15.58 -11.69
N LEU A 119 18.59 14.97 -12.81
CA LEU A 119 18.88 15.70 -14.05
C LEU A 119 17.61 16.34 -14.61
N VAL A 120 17.76 17.53 -15.18
CA VAL A 120 16.64 18.27 -15.79
C VAL A 120 16.72 18.14 -17.32
N PRO A 121 15.74 17.49 -17.98
CA PRO A 121 15.77 17.32 -19.43
C PRO A 121 15.38 18.60 -20.18
N GLY A 122 15.87 18.71 -21.41
CA GLY A 122 15.39 19.63 -22.43
C GLY A 122 14.41 18.97 -23.42
N PRO A 123 14.14 19.61 -24.57
CA PRO A 123 13.28 19.05 -25.61
C PRO A 123 13.81 17.73 -26.16
N ASP A 124 12.93 16.77 -26.41
CA ASP A 124 13.32 15.46 -26.94
C ASP A 124 14.03 15.56 -28.29
N SER A 125 15.04 14.72 -28.49
CA SER A 125 15.73 14.61 -29.78
C SER A 125 14.82 14.02 -30.85
N THR A 126 15.05 14.38 -32.11
CA THR A 126 14.41 13.70 -33.26
C THR A 126 15.22 12.52 -33.79
N THR A 127 16.46 12.35 -33.32
CA THR A 127 17.42 11.38 -33.86
C THR A 127 17.98 10.43 -32.79
N PHE A 128 18.00 10.85 -31.53
CA PHE A 128 18.48 10.05 -30.41
C PHE A 128 17.33 9.40 -29.65
N SER A 129 17.43 8.08 -29.46
CA SER A 129 16.46 7.29 -28.70
C SER A 129 17.17 6.46 -27.64
N ILE A 130 16.74 6.64 -26.39
CA ILE A 130 17.32 5.97 -25.23
C ILE A 130 17.11 4.45 -25.26
N ASN A 131 16.01 3.99 -25.88
CA ASN A 131 15.70 2.57 -26.16
C ASN A 131 16.85 1.78 -26.78
N ARG A 132 17.76 2.46 -27.48
CA ARG A 132 18.85 1.84 -28.23
C ARG A 132 20.13 1.63 -27.41
N VAL A 133 20.23 2.23 -26.24
CA VAL A 133 21.51 2.40 -25.54
C VAL A 133 21.45 2.13 -24.05
N THR A 134 20.27 1.89 -23.49
CA THR A 134 20.11 1.59 -22.06
C THR A 134 19.37 0.28 -21.82
N VAL A 135 19.60 -0.31 -20.65
CA VAL A 135 18.68 -1.31 -20.08
C VAL A 135 17.45 -0.57 -19.58
N GLY A 136 16.26 -0.93 -20.08
CA GLY A 136 15.00 -0.49 -19.49
C GLY A 136 14.60 -1.39 -18.33
N ILE A 137 14.54 -0.83 -17.12
CA ILE A 137 14.00 -1.53 -15.94
C ILE A 137 12.65 -0.89 -15.61
N GLU A 138 11.58 -1.64 -15.81
CA GLU A 138 10.23 -1.27 -15.38
C GLU A 138 9.99 -1.80 -13.98
N ILE A 139 9.53 -0.95 -13.08
CA ILE A 139 9.36 -1.28 -11.66
C ILE A 139 7.93 -0.95 -11.28
N ASP A 140 7.22 -1.94 -10.75
CA ASP A 140 5.84 -1.73 -10.34
C ASP A 140 5.70 -0.61 -9.31
N GLY A 141 4.86 0.36 -9.64
CA GLY A 141 4.71 1.60 -8.89
C GLY A 141 3.75 2.54 -9.62
N ALA A 142 2.73 3.02 -8.90
CA ALA A 142 1.72 3.94 -9.46
C ALA A 142 2.21 5.39 -9.61
N GLY A 143 3.45 5.68 -9.23
CA GLY A 143 3.97 7.03 -9.07
C GLY A 143 3.61 7.66 -7.73
N GLY A 144 4.39 8.66 -7.33
CA GLY A 144 4.26 9.36 -6.04
C GLY A 144 5.33 8.98 -5.03
N ALA A 145 5.33 9.66 -3.88
CA ALA A 145 6.40 9.59 -2.88
C ALA A 145 6.62 8.18 -2.31
N ASP A 146 5.58 7.34 -2.31
CA ASP A 146 5.58 5.98 -1.75
C ASP A 146 5.43 4.90 -2.83
N GLU A 147 5.84 5.19 -4.07
CA GLU A 147 5.63 4.27 -5.21
C GLU A 147 6.32 2.91 -5.05
N TRP A 148 7.43 2.84 -4.29
CA TRP A 148 8.19 1.62 -4.04
C TRP A 148 8.40 1.41 -2.55
N ASP A 149 7.97 0.24 -2.05
CA ASP A 149 8.31 -0.20 -0.70
C ASP A 149 9.79 -0.63 -0.59
N ASP A 150 10.25 -0.95 0.63
CA ASP A 150 11.66 -1.26 0.89
C ASP A 150 12.17 -2.45 0.04
N TRP A 151 11.35 -3.49 -0.15
CA TRP A 151 11.77 -4.62 -0.98
C TRP A 151 11.88 -4.22 -2.46
N THR A 152 10.89 -3.49 -2.99
CA THR A 152 10.87 -3.07 -4.39
C THR A 152 12.00 -2.08 -4.69
N TYR A 153 12.24 -1.15 -3.77
CA TYR A 153 13.35 -0.21 -3.82
C TYR A 153 14.71 -0.93 -3.81
N ARG A 154 14.90 -1.89 -2.88
CA ARG A 154 16.11 -2.73 -2.82
C ARG A 154 16.33 -3.52 -4.10
N ALA A 155 15.28 -4.12 -4.64
CA ALA A 155 15.35 -4.88 -5.89
C ALA A 155 15.78 -3.97 -7.05
N ALA A 156 15.25 -2.75 -7.12
CA ALA A 156 15.62 -1.76 -8.13
C ALA A 156 17.08 -1.32 -8.02
N VAL A 157 17.53 -0.98 -6.81
CA VAL A 157 18.92 -0.58 -6.54
C VAL A 157 19.88 -1.72 -6.86
N ALA A 158 19.62 -2.93 -6.35
CA ALA A 158 20.45 -4.11 -6.60
C ALA A 158 20.50 -4.45 -8.10
N THR A 159 19.36 -4.41 -8.80
CA THR A 159 19.33 -4.69 -10.25
C THR A 159 20.13 -3.66 -11.04
N ALA A 160 20.02 -2.37 -10.70
CA ALA A 160 20.80 -1.32 -11.34
C ALA A 160 22.32 -1.44 -11.07
N ALA A 161 22.70 -1.77 -9.83
CA ALA A 161 24.10 -2.02 -9.46
C ALA A 161 24.67 -3.26 -10.17
N ALA A 162 23.90 -4.34 -10.25
CA ALA A 162 24.29 -5.55 -10.98
C ALA A 162 24.47 -5.27 -12.47
N CYS A 163 23.64 -4.42 -13.08
CA CYS A 163 23.83 -3.95 -14.46
C CYS A 163 25.14 -3.18 -14.64
N GLN A 164 25.47 -2.24 -13.74
CA GLN A 164 26.72 -1.49 -13.77
C GLN A 164 27.96 -2.41 -13.76
N LEU A 165 27.97 -3.41 -12.86
CA LEU A 165 29.08 -4.37 -12.75
C LEU A 165 29.12 -5.35 -13.92
N ALA A 166 27.98 -5.89 -14.33
CA ALA A 166 27.90 -6.83 -15.44
C ALA A 166 28.41 -6.21 -16.74
N GLY A 167 28.07 -4.93 -16.95
CA GLY A 167 28.45 -4.17 -18.14
C GLY A 167 29.90 -3.69 -18.13
N GLU A 168 30.61 -3.87 -17.00
CA GLU A 168 31.97 -3.37 -16.79
C GLU A 168 32.09 -1.88 -17.14
N TRP A 169 31.02 -1.15 -16.84
CA TRP A 169 30.95 0.26 -17.17
C TRP A 169 31.87 1.05 -16.24
N PRO A 170 32.67 1.99 -16.77
CA PRO A 170 33.47 2.88 -15.96
C PRO A 170 32.62 3.58 -14.89
N LEU A 171 33.07 3.48 -13.64
CA LEU A 171 32.54 4.20 -12.50
C LEU A 171 33.39 5.46 -12.31
N ALA A 172 32.84 6.62 -12.62
CA ALA A 172 33.43 7.92 -12.26
C ALA A 172 32.78 8.38 -10.94
N ASP A 173 32.34 9.63 -10.86
CA ASP A 173 31.70 10.16 -9.64
C ASP A 173 30.29 9.61 -9.40
N SER A 174 29.63 9.11 -10.45
CA SER A 174 28.27 8.59 -10.41
C SER A 174 28.14 7.31 -11.23
N PRO A 175 27.27 6.36 -10.83
CA PRO A 175 26.95 5.19 -11.64
C PRO A 175 26.16 5.61 -12.88
N ARG A 176 26.17 4.75 -13.92
CA ARG A 176 25.48 4.99 -15.20
C ARG A 176 24.00 4.63 -15.11
N VAL A 177 23.28 5.29 -14.21
CA VAL A 177 21.86 5.07 -13.95
C VAL A 177 21.13 6.39 -14.11
N GLY A 178 20.02 6.39 -14.85
CA GLY A 178 19.11 7.53 -14.96
C GLY A 178 17.65 7.09 -14.91
N ALA A 179 16.74 8.07 -14.95
CA ALA A 179 15.28 7.87 -14.97
C ALA A 179 14.62 8.40 -16.25
N HIS A 180 13.39 7.96 -16.54
CA HIS A 180 12.62 8.52 -17.65
C HIS A 180 12.42 10.03 -17.51
N LYS A 181 12.07 10.51 -16.31
CA LYS A 181 11.91 11.93 -15.98
C LYS A 181 13.18 12.76 -16.17
N GLU A 182 14.35 12.14 -16.06
CA GLU A 182 15.64 12.80 -16.26
C GLU A 182 15.98 12.97 -17.75
N HIS A 183 15.29 12.25 -18.64
CA HIS A 183 15.58 12.20 -20.07
C HIS A 183 14.49 12.81 -20.95
N THR A 184 13.27 13.02 -20.45
CA THR A 184 12.19 13.65 -21.23
C THR A 184 11.25 14.51 -20.37
N LEU A 185 10.74 15.59 -20.96
CA LEU A 185 9.71 16.43 -20.36
C LEU A 185 8.32 15.75 -20.35
N ARG A 186 8.13 14.67 -21.11
CA ARG A 186 6.85 13.97 -21.24
C ARG A 186 6.44 13.18 -19.99
N LYS A 187 7.38 12.92 -19.08
CA LYS A 187 7.24 11.95 -17.99
C LYS A 187 7.84 12.48 -16.67
N PRO A 188 7.37 13.62 -16.14
CA PRO A 188 8.06 14.35 -15.05
C PRO A 188 8.13 13.61 -13.70
N GLY A 189 7.38 12.51 -13.53
CA GLY A 189 7.34 11.75 -12.27
C GLY A 189 7.67 10.27 -12.43
N ASP A 190 8.39 9.89 -13.49
CA ASP A 190 8.69 8.50 -13.84
C ASP A 190 10.19 8.18 -13.70
N PRO A 191 10.59 7.43 -12.67
CA PRO A 191 9.91 7.27 -11.38
C PRO A 191 9.89 8.57 -10.56
N PHE A 192 9.08 8.61 -9.51
CA PHE A 192 8.99 9.75 -8.58
C PHE A 192 10.21 9.85 -7.65
N VAL A 193 10.88 8.73 -7.35
CA VAL A 193 12.07 8.71 -6.50
C VAL A 193 13.13 9.73 -6.92
N ASN A 194 13.77 10.38 -5.95
CA ASN A 194 14.92 11.26 -6.21
C ASN A 194 16.09 10.42 -6.75
N MET A 195 16.52 10.71 -7.99
CA MET A 195 17.54 9.94 -8.68
C MET A 195 18.96 10.24 -8.22
N GLY A 196 19.18 11.40 -7.60
CA GLY A 196 20.40 11.66 -6.84
C GLY A 196 20.59 10.63 -5.73
N ARG A 197 19.59 10.53 -4.87
CA ARG A 197 19.56 9.54 -3.78
C ARG A 197 19.64 8.11 -4.33
N PHE A 198 18.87 7.78 -5.36
CA PHE A 198 18.91 6.45 -5.98
C PHE A 198 20.32 6.09 -6.48
N ARG A 199 21.03 7.03 -7.12
CA ARG A 199 22.42 6.80 -7.57
C ARG A 199 23.39 6.67 -6.40
N THR A 200 23.18 7.41 -5.31
CA THR A 200 23.94 7.23 -4.06
C THR A 200 23.74 5.84 -3.47
N ASP A 201 22.50 5.35 -3.44
CA ASP A 201 22.17 4.01 -2.95
C ASP A 201 22.71 2.91 -3.87
N VAL A 202 22.76 3.13 -5.19
CA VAL A 202 23.46 2.25 -6.13
C VAL A 202 24.97 2.22 -5.85
N LEU A 203 25.62 3.36 -5.56
CA LEU A 203 27.04 3.37 -5.14
C LEU A 203 27.26 2.57 -3.86
N ALA A 204 26.37 2.73 -2.86
CA ALA A 204 26.42 1.97 -1.63
C ALA A 204 26.27 0.46 -1.89
N CYS A 205 25.33 0.07 -2.76
CA CYS A 205 25.13 -1.32 -3.17
C CYS A 205 26.34 -1.89 -3.95
N LEU A 206 27.03 -1.07 -4.75
CA LEU A 206 28.26 -1.50 -5.45
C LEU A 206 29.40 -1.78 -4.48
N ALA A 207 29.50 -1.02 -3.39
CA ALA A 207 30.51 -1.20 -2.34
C ALA A 207 30.16 -2.36 -1.40
N ALA A 208 28.88 -2.50 -1.05
CA ALA A 208 28.35 -3.54 -0.19
C ALA A 208 27.01 -4.02 -0.75
N PRO A 209 26.96 -5.18 -1.43
CA PRO A 209 25.76 -5.65 -2.11
C PRO A 209 24.52 -5.78 -1.24
N TRP A 210 23.38 -5.31 -1.75
CA TRP A 210 22.10 -5.37 -1.06
C TRP A 210 21.34 -6.64 -1.46
N GLY A 211 21.03 -7.46 -0.46
CA GLY A 211 20.10 -8.58 -0.59
C GLY A 211 18.65 -8.16 -0.28
N PRO A 212 17.70 -9.11 -0.38
CA PRO A 212 16.27 -8.83 -0.13
C PRO A 212 16.00 -8.39 1.32
N THR A 213 16.88 -8.76 2.26
CA THR A 213 16.75 -8.42 3.69
C THR A 213 18.06 -7.97 4.35
N ALA A 214 19.20 -8.01 3.65
CA ALA A 214 20.52 -7.74 4.20
C ALA A 214 21.29 -6.70 3.34
N GLY A 215 22.34 -6.09 3.89
CA GLY A 215 23.30 -5.27 3.13
C GLY A 215 22.99 -3.78 2.96
N ARG A 216 21.82 -3.28 3.38
CA ARG A 216 21.59 -1.83 3.50
C ARG A 216 22.24 -1.34 4.81
N PRO A 217 22.98 -0.21 4.82
CA PRO A 217 23.41 0.41 6.07
C PRO A 217 22.20 0.72 6.96
N ASP A 218 22.34 0.59 8.28
CA ASP A 218 21.31 1.03 9.20
C ASP A 218 20.95 2.50 8.93
N PHE A 219 19.67 2.87 9.04
CA PHE A 219 19.21 4.23 8.79
C PHE A 219 19.99 5.24 9.64
N VAL A 220 20.37 6.39 9.06
CA VAL A 220 20.94 7.53 9.78
C VAL A 220 19.82 8.52 10.10
N LEU A 221 19.89 9.17 11.26
CA LEU A 221 18.86 10.13 11.67
C LEU A 221 18.71 11.27 10.64
N GLY A 222 17.53 11.33 10.03
CA GLY A 222 17.16 12.25 8.95
C GLY A 222 16.87 11.55 7.61
N ASP A 223 17.21 10.27 7.46
CA ASP A 223 17.01 9.50 6.21
C ASP A 223 15.56 9.08 5.95
N ARG A 224 14.75 9.06 7.00
CA ARG A 224 13.33 8.73 6.97
C ARG A 224 12.58 9.52 8.04
N VAL A 225 11.28 9.61 7.85
CA VAL A 225 10.37 10.13 8.88
C VAL A 225 10.24 9.08 9.98
N LEU A 226 10.43 9.48 11.25
CA LEU A 226 10.27 8.58 12.39
C LEU A 226 9.02 8.93 13.19
N SER A 227 8.26 7.92 13.59
CA SER A 227 7.12 8.09 14.47
C SER A 227 6.81 6.80 15.22
N ARG A 228 6.08 6.89 16.34
CA ARG A 228 5.62 5.68 17.03
C ARG A 228 4.68 4.84 16.16
N LEU A 229 3.95 5.48 15.26
CA LEU A 229 3.02 4.80 14.33
C LEU A 229 3.76 4.02 13.23
N GLY A 230 5.00 4.37 12.94
CA GLY A 230 5.89 3.63 12.03
C GLY A 230 6.48 2.35 12.64
N ASN A 231 6.31 2.14 13.96
CA ASN A 231 7.05 1.13 14.74
C ASN A 231 8.56 1.22 14.50
N ASP A 232 9.08 2.44 14.38
CA ASP A 232 10.45 2.68 13.96
C ASP A 232 11.45 2.17 15.01
N VAL A 233 12.41 1.38 14.52
CA VAL A 233 13.56 0.88 15.28
C VAL A 233 14.82 1.04 14.44
N GLY A 234 15.98 1.23 15.09
CA GLY A 234 17.26 1.33 14.38
C GLY A 234 18.24 2.33 14.99
N SER A 235 19.43 2.43 14.39
CA SER A 235 20.48 3.37 14.81
C SER A 235 20.04 4.83 14.70
N ASP A 236 19.25 5.20 13.69
CA ASP A 236 18.64 6.52 13.57
C ASP A 236 17.73 6.87 14.74
N VAL A 237 16.97 5.88 15.24
CA VAL A 237 16.14 6.06 16.43
C VAL A 237 17.03 6.18 17.68
N ALA A 238 18.15 5.46 17.75
CA ALA A 238 19.11 5.60 18.83
C ALA A 238 19.80 6.97 18.84
N ASP A 239 20.15 7.49 17.66
CA ASP A 239 20.68 8.84 17.48
C ASP A 239 19.64 9.89 17.89
N LEU A 240 18.38 9.71 17.50
CA LEU A 240 17.27 10.59 17.90
C LEU A 240 17.14 10.64 19.43
N VAL A 241 17.10 9.48 20.08
CA VAL A 241 17.01 9.39 21.55
C VAL A 241 18.21 10.07 22.20
N THR A 242 19.41 9.90 21.63
CA THR A 242 20.63 10.57 22.11
C THR A 242 20.52 12.09 22.02
N LEU A 243 20.03 12.62 20.89
CA LEU A 243 19.82 14.07 20.73
C LEU A 243 18.74 14.59 21.69
N LEU A 244 17.62 13.87 21.85
CA LEU A 244 16.54 14.26 22.77
C LEU A 244 17.03 14.32 24.23
N ILE A 245 17.86 13.38 24.66
CA ILE A 245 18.51 13.39 25.98
C ILE A 245 19.43 14.60 26.10
N ALA A 246 20.26 14.87 25.08
CA ALA A 246 21.22 15.97 25.09
C ALA A 246 20.54 17.35 25.16
N VAL A 247 19.35 17.52 24.57
CA VAL A 247 18.54 18.75 24.69
C VAL A 247 17.66 18.78 25.96
N GLY A 248 17.88 17.86 26.90
CA GLY A 248 17.32 17.92 28.26
C GLY A 248 16.13 17.00 28.57
N ASN A 249 15.76 16.08 27.68
CA ASN A 249 14.67 15.12 27.97
C ASN A 249 15.14 13.95 28.84
N ALA A 250 14.36 13.59 29.85
CA ALA A 250 14.61 12.42 30.69
C ALA A 250 14.13 11.13 29.99
N LEU A 251 14.96 10.57 29.11
CA LEU A 251 14.74 9.30 28.41
C LEU A 251 15.84 8.28 28.74
N PRO A 252 15.53 6.98 28.83
CA PRO A 252 16.57 5.94 28.80
C PRO A 252 17.15 5.83 27.37
N PRO A 253 18.46 5.54 27.21
CA PRO A 253 19.03 5.19 25.92
C PRO A 253 18.30 3.98 25.31
N GLY A 254 18.07 4.00 24.00
CA GLY A 254 17.38 2.93 23.30
C GLY A 254 17.20 3.24 21.82
N ASN A 255 16.80 2.24 21.03
CA ASN A 255 16.70 2.31 19.57
C ASN A 255 15.28 2.04 19.07
N VAL A 256 14.26 2.28 19.90
CA VAL A 256 12.83 2.03 19.59
C VAL A 256 12.04 3.32 19.80
N PHE A 257 11.27 3.72 18.79
CA PHE A 257 10.44 4.92 18.83
C PHE A 257 9.15 4.60 19.60
N ASN A 258 9.27 4.54 20.93
CA ASN A 258 8.18 4.22 21.83
C ASN A 258 7.41 5.48 22.28
N ALA A 259 6.42 5.32 23.14
CA ALA A 259 5.56 6.42 23.60
C ALA A 259 6.34 7.52 24.37
N ALA A 260 7.42 7.17 25.07
CA ALA A 260 8.24 8.14 25.76
C ALA A 260 9.06 8.99 24.76
N VAL A 261 9.59 8.35 23.71
CA VAL A 261 10.28 9.04 22.61
C VAL A 261 9.33 9.97 21.87
N GLU A 262 8.12 9.51 21.53
CA GLU A 262 7.08 10.34 20.90
C GLU A 262 6.73 11.57 21.75
N ALA A 263 6.51 11.38 23.06
CA ALA A 263 6.21 12.48 23.97
C ALA A 263 7.35 13.52 24.04
N ALA A 264 8.60 13.07 24.06
CA ALA A 264 9.77 13.95 24.03
C ALA A 264 9.87 14.72 22.70
N VAL A 265 9.56 14.07 21.57
CA VAL A 265 9.51 14.74 20.26
C VAL A 265 8.42 15.82 20.23
N ILE A 266 7.21 15.52 20.71
CA ILE A 266 6.11 16.49 20.79
C ILE A 266 6.50 17.69 21.66
N ALA A 267 7.10 17.44 22.82
CA ALA A 267 7.54 18.50 23.72
C ALA A 267 8.61 19.38 23.06
N PHE A 268 9.60 18.77 22.41
CA PHE A 268 10.62 19.49 21.67
C PHE A 268 10.03 20.34 20.54
N GLN A 269 9.16 19.75 19.71
CA GLN A 269 8.49 20.44 18.61
C GLN A 269 7.67 21.63 19.09
N THR A 270 6.93 21.46 20.19
CA THR A 270 6.15 22.53 20.82
C THR A 270 7.04 23.70 21.24
N GLY A 271 8.19 23.41 21.86
CA GLY A 271 9.13 24.43 22.33
C GLY A 271 9.86 25.19 21.21
N HIS A 272 9.90 24.65 19.99
CA HIS A 272 10.66 25.21 18.87
C HIS A 272 9.77 25.67 17.70
N GLY A 273 8.45 25.83 17.93
CA GLY A 273 7.53 26.35 16.91
C GLY A 273 7.30 25.42 15.72
N LEU A 274 7.59 24.12 15.87
CA LEU A 274 7.35 23.08 14.87
C LEU A 274 5.93 22.51 15.01
N THR A 275 5.46 21.77 14.01
CA THR A 275 4.23 20.97 14.14
C THR A 275 4.42 19.91 15.22
N ALA A 276 3.71 20.04 16.35
CA ALA A 276 3.83 19.17 17.53
C ALA A 276 3.02 17.88 17.39
N ASP A 277 3.32 17.08 16.36
CA ASP A 277 2.61 15.85 16.02
C ASP A 277 3.36 14.57 16.42
N GLY A 278 4.56 14.70 17.02
CA GLY A 278 5.37 13.55 17.44
C GLY A 278 6.04 12.81 16.30
N VAL A 279 5.99 13.38 15.09
CA VAL A 279 6.58 12.84 13.87
C VAL A 279 7.88 13.57 13.58
N VAL A 280 9.00 12.85 13.65
CA VAL A 280 10.33 13.40 13.37
C VAL A 280 10.55 13.43 11.86
N ARG A 281 10.36 14.61 11.27
CA ARG A 281 10.72 14.91 9.88
C ARG A 281 12.08 15.64 9.87
N LEU A 282 12.55 16.00 8.67
CA LEU A 282 13.84 16.65 8.50
C LEU A 282 13.94 17.98 9.27
N ASP A 283 12.86 18.75 9.34
CA ASP A 283 12.79 20.00 10.12
C ASP A 283 13.05 19.79 11.62
N THR A 284 12.48 18.73 12.19
CA THR A 284 12.64 18.33 13.59
C THR A 284 14.08 17.90 13.87
N VAL A 285 14.70 17.15 12.95
CA VAL A 285 16.11 16.75 13.06
C VAL A 285 17.05 17.95 13.00
N GLN A 286 16.78 18.91 12.11
CA GLN A 286 17.58 20.13 11.98
C GLN A 286 17.49 20.99 13.24
N ALA A 287 16.29 21.19 13.77
CA ALA A 287 16.07 21.94 15.00
C ALA A 287 16.78 21.28 16.21
N LEU A 288 16.73 19.94 16.34
CA LEU A 288 17.45 19.21 17.39
C LEU A 288 18.97 19.45 17.34
N ARG A 289 19.55 19.43 16.14
CA ARG A 289 20.99 19.70 15.96
C ARG A 289 21.34 21.17 16.26
N GLN A 290 20.48 22.10 15.83
CA GLN A 290 20.67 23.54 16.07
C GLN A 290 20.59 23.89 17.56
N ALA A 291 19.63 23.32 18.30
CA ALA A 291 19.49 23.53 19.73
C ALA A 291 20.76 23.13 20.52
N LEU A 292 21.45 22.07 20.10
CA LEU A 292 22.72 21.67 20.69
C LEU A 292 23.88 22.60 20.33
N THR A 293 23.85 23.21 19.14
CA THR A 293 24.85 24.22 18.76
C THR A 293 24.62 25.56 19.46
N GLN A 294 23.37 25.99 19.66
CA GLN A 294 23.02 27.23 20.36
C GLN A 294 23.22 27.12 21.88
N SER A 295 22.92 25.95 22.47
CA SER A 295 23.23 25.66 23.88
C SER A 295 24.74 25.68 24.17
N SER A 296 25.59 25.65 23.13
CA SER A 296 27.04 25.81 23.25
C SER A 296 27.54 27.24 23.01
N THR A 297 26.66 28.18 22.64
CA THR A 297 27.04 29.56 22.25
C THR A 297 26.25 30.70 22.90
N ASP A 298 25.26 30.45 23.76
CA ASP A 298 24.56 31.56 24.45
C ASP A 298 25.27 31.99 25.74
N ASP A 299 26.29 32.83 25.55
CA ASP A 299 26.46 34.07 26.31
C ASP A 299 26.17 35.21 25.31
N ASP A 300 25.20 36.08 25.61
CA ASP A 300 24.92 37.43 25.05
C ASP A 300 23.78 37.66 24.01
N ASP A 301 22.66 38.14 24.58
CA ASP A 301 21.74 39.26 24.26
C ASP A 301 20.85 39.41 22.99
N THR A 302 19.55 39.62 23.31
CA THR A 302 18.42 40.39 22.71
C THR A 302 17.91 40.26 21.25
N PRO A 303 16.59 40.47 21.01
CA PRO A 303 15.90 40.12 19.76
C PRO A 303 15.60 41.30 18.81
N GLU A 304 15.64 41.06 17.50
CA GLU A 304 15.08 41.95 16.46
C GLU A 304 13.84 41.35 15.79
N VAL A 305 12.90 42.25 15.48
CA VAL A 305 11.56 42.05 14.91
C VAL A 305 11.66 41.97 13.38
N MET A 306 10.95 41.05 12.73
CA MET A 306 10.69 41.13 11.28
C MET A 306 9.25 40.73 10.93
N ASP A 307 8.71 41.53 10.00
CA ASP A 307 7.32 41.67 9.61
C ASP A 307 6.72 40.52 8.78
N ASP A 308 5.39 40.57 8.79
CA ASP A 308 4.32 39.77 8.18
C ASP A 308 4.49 39.42 6.68
N VAL A 309 4.28 38.13 6.35
CA VAL A 309 4.05 37.63 4.98
C VAL A 309 2.75 36.83 4.99
N PRO A 310 1.79 37.03 4.06
CA PRO A 310 0.48 36.41 4.16
C PRO A 310 0.59 34.90 3.96
N ALA A 311 0.08 34.14 4.93
CA ALA A 311 -0.02 32.70 4.86
C ALA A 311 -0.93 32.24 3.70
N PRO A 312 -0.60 31.14 2.99
CA PRO A 312 -1.51 30.53 2.05
C PRO A 312 -2.73 29.99 2.81
N VAL A 313 -3.93 30.25 2.28
CA VAL A 313 -5.21 29.85 2.87
C VAL A 313 -5.27 28.32 3.00
N VAL A 314 -5.13 27.83 4.24
CA VAL A 314 -5.33 26.42 4.61
C VAL A 314 -6.83 26.13 4.55
N GLN A 315 -7.26 25.18 3.70
CA GLN A 315 -8.62 24.66 3.77
C GLN A 315 -8.81 23.90 5.10
N PRO A 316 -9.90 24.12 5.85
CA PRO A 316 -10.12 23.44 7.12
C PRO A 316 -10.28 21.92 6.91
N PRO A 317 -9.80 21.08 7.85
CA PRO A 317 -9.91 19.63 7.75
C PRO A 317 -11.37 19.19 7.64
N ALA A 318 -11.64 18.20 6.79
CA ALA A 318 -12.98 17.69 6.57
C ALA A 318 -13.54 17.04 7.84
N THR A 319 -14.58 17.64 8.45
CA THR A 319 -15.20 17.14 9.69
C THR A 319 -16.15 15.95 9.49
N ARG A 320 -16.37 15.53 8.23
CA ARG A 320 -17.29 14.46 7.86
C ARG A 320 -16.92 13.77 6.54
N ARG A 321 -17.08 12.45 6.47
CA ARG A 321 -16.86 11.62 5.26
C ARG A 321 -18.13 10.88 4.87
N LYS A 322 -18.57 11.09 3.63
CA LYS A 322 -19.71 10.39 3.03
C LYS A 322 -19.22 9.13 2.33
N PHE A 323 -19.85 7.98 2.58
CA PHE A 323 -19.45 6.74 1.93
C PHE A 323 -20.62 5.78 1.68
N ARG A 324 -20.40 4.81 0.79
CA ARG A 324 -21.33 3.69 0.53
C ARG A 324 -20.81 2.47 1.26
N PHE A 325 -21.68 1.80 2.01
CA PHE A 325 -21.42 0.58 2.76
C PHE A 325 -22.35 -0.53 2.28
N GLY A 326 -21.80 -1.70 1.97
CA GLY A 326 -22.59 -2.88 1.59
C GLY A 326 -22.57 -3.92 2.71
N GLN A 327 -23.73 -4.39 3.13
CA GLN A 327 -23.85 -5.64 3.89
C GLN A 327 -24.45 -6.69 2.96
N ALA A 328 -23.76 -7.81 2.81
CA ALA A 328 -24.25 -8.91 1.97
C ALA A 328 -23.79 -10.26 2.53
N ASN A 329 -24.73 -11.17 2.75
CA ASN A 329 -24.44 -12.59 2.69
C ASN A 329 -24.46 -12.98 1.19
N LEU A 330 -23.36 -13.53 0.68
CA LEU A 330 -23.22 -13.91 -0.73
C LEU A 330 -23.11 -15.44 -0.92
N GLU A 331 -23.72 -16.18 0.01
CA GLU A 331 -23.93 -17.64 0.05
C GLU A 331 -22.75 -18.46 -0.46
N ALA A 332 -22.07 -19.14 0.45
CA ALA A 332 -20.93 -19.99 0.17
C ALA A 332 -21.46 -21.38 -0.21
N GLN A 333 -22.14 -21.46 -1.36
CA GLN A 333 -22.51 -22.72 -2.01
C GLN A 333 -23.21 -23.70 -1.06
N ARG A 334 -24.55 -23.66 -1.05
CA ARG A 334 -25.43 -24.66 -0.43
C ARG A 334 -24.75 -26.02 -0.27
N PHE A 335 -24.31 -26.32 0.95
CA PHE A 335 -23.67 -27.55 1.42
C PHE A 335 -23.73 -28.72 0.42
N GLY A 336 -22.79 -28.74 -0.55
CA GLY A 336 -22.68 -29.77 -1.59
C GLY A 336 -22.84 -29.30 -3.06
N GLY A 337 -23.11 -28.03 -3.31
CA GLY A 337 -23.12 -27.43 -4.66
C GLY A 337 -21.72 -27.25 -5.26
N LEU A 338 -21.64 -27.09 -6.60
CA LEU A 338 -20.37 -26.82 -7.29
C LEU A 338 -19.79 -25.47 -6.89
N LEU A 339 -18.45 -25.38 -6.87
CA LEU A 339 -17.75 -24.16 -6.52
C LEU A 339 -18.06 -23.02 -7.49
N ASN A 340 -18.94 -22.07 -7.11
CA ASN A 340 -19.20 -20.88 -7.92
C ASN A 340 -18.10 -19.83 -7.69
N ILE A 341 -17.15 -19.76 -8.64
CA ILE A 341 -16.07 -18.78 -8.77
C ILE A 341 -16.30 -17.85 -9.96
N SER A 342 -17.54 -17.70 -10.44
CA SER A 342 -17.86 -16.78 -11.52
C SER A 342 -17.66 -15.32 -11.08
N ASP A 343 -17.56 -14.45 -12.07
CA ASP A 343 -17.39 -13.02 -11.87
C ASP A 343 -18.69 -12.35 -11.35
N ASP A 344 -19.84 -13.03 -11.41
CA ASP A 344 -21.18 -12.45 -11.18
C ASP A 344 -21.31 -11.70 -9.86
N ARG A 345 -20.75 -12.26 -8.77
CA ARG A 345 -20.74 -11.59 -7.46
C ARG A 345 -19.93 -10.30 -7.51
N GLY A 346 -18.75 -10.34 -8.13
CA GLY A 346 -17.89 -9.17 -8.32
C GLY A 346 -18.56 -8.10 -9.17
N GLU A 347 -19.23 -8.51 -10.26
CA GLU A 347 -19.94 -7.60 -11.17
C GLU A 347 -21.13 -6.95 -10.48
N PHE A 348 -21.93 -7.72 -9.74
CA PHE A 348 -23.01 -7.19 -8.92
C PHE A 348 -22.50 -6.16 -7.89
N LEU A 349 -21.39 -6.46 -7.20
CA LEU A 349 -20.79 -5.50 -6.27
C LEU A 349 -20.27 -4.25 -7.00
N ARG A 350 -19.67 -4.38 -8.19
CA ARG A 350 -19.13 -3.29 -9.02
C ARG A 350 -20.23 -2.38 -9.59
N ASP A 351 -21.32 -2.97 -10.06
CA ASP A 351 -22.29 -2.29 -10.92
C ASP A 351 -23.51 -1.80 -10.15
N GLU A 352 -24.00 -2.60 -9.20
CA GLU A 352 -25.20 -2.28 -8.41
C GLU A 352 -24.82 -1.65 -7.06
N MET A 353 -23.90 -2.28 -6.32
CA MET A 353 -23.60 -1.88 -4.95
C MET A 353 -22.63 -0.70 -4.86
N LYS A 354 -21.53 -0.69 -5.63
CA LYS A 354 -20.57 0.43 -5.74
C LYS A 354 -20.12 0.99 -4.38
N CYS A 355 -19.93 0.11 -3.39
CA CYS A 355 -19.57 0.51 -2.03
C CYS A 355 -18.06 0.66 -1.88
N SER A 356 -17.63 1.62 -1.05
CA SER A 356 -16.21 1.74 -0.69
C SER A 356 -15.83 0.82 0.47
N VAL A 357 -16.81 0.24 1.15
CA VAL A 357 -16.63 -0.70 2.27
C VAL A 357 -17.75 -1.72 2.21
N TYR A 358 -17.43 -2.99 2.43
CA TYR A 358 -18.37 -4.09 2.53
C TYR A 358 -18.10 -4.93 3.78
N ALA A 359 -19.16 -5.38 4.42
CA ALA A 359 -19.16 -6.54 5.31
C ALA A 359 -19.82 -7.69 4.56
N LEU A 360 -19.01 -8.68 4.17
CA LEU A 360 -19.48 -9.84 3.43
C LEU A 360 -19.47 -11.09 4.32
N CYS A 361 -20.51 -11.90 4.18
CA CYS A 361 -20.64 -13.21 4.82
C CYS A 361 -20.73 -14.29 3.75
N GLU A 362 -20.33 -15.49 4.13
CA GLU A 362 -20.32 -16.66 3.26
C GLU A 362 -19.62 -16.47 1.92
N VAL A 363 -18.40 -15.94 1.98
CA VAL A 363 -17.55 -15.80 0.80
C VAL A 363 -16.30 -16.64 1.04
N THR A 364 -16.18 -17.76 0.31
CA THR A 364 -14.97 -18.60 0.33
C THR A 364 -13.75 -17.82 -0.18
N GLU A 365 -12.53 -18.34 0.04
CA GLU A 365 -11.31 -17.70 -0.48
C GLU A 365 -11.35 -17.49 -1.99
N ALA A 366 -11.63 -18.55 -2.76
CA ALA A 366 -11.74 -18.45 -4.21
C ALA A 366 -12.84 -17.48 -4.67
N ALA A 367 -13.98 -17.43 -3.97
CA ALA A 367 -15.04 -16.47 -4.28
C ALA A 367 -14.63 -15.03 -3.96
N ARG A 368 -13.85 -14.80 -2.89
CA ARG A 368 -13.29 -13.47 -2.57
C ARG A 368 -12.29 -13.04 -3.64
N ASP A 369 -11.46 -13.95 -4.12
CA ASP A 369 -10.49 -13.66 -5.17
C ASP A 369 -11.17 -13.32 -6.49
N ALA A 370 -12.23 -14.06 -6.87
CA ALA A 370 -13.05 -13.74 -8.03
C ALA A 370 -13.73 -12.37 -7.90
N ILE A 371 -14.35 -12.08 -6.75
CA ILE A 371 -14.93 -10.76 -6.45
C ILE A 371 -13.88 -9.65 -6.58
N ARG A 372 -12.68 -9.86 -6.02
CA ARG A 372 -11.59 -8.89 -6.06
C ARG A 372 -11.00 -8.74 -7.46
N ALA A 373 -10.94 -9.79 -8.27
CA ALA A 373 -10.52 -9.71 -9.66
C ALA A 373 -11.40 -8.72 -10.43
N VAL A 374 -12.72 -8.74 -10.21
CA VAL A 374 -13.67 -7.82 -10.85
C VAL A 374 -13.61 -6.40 -10.27
N LEU A 375 -13.53 -6.28 -8.94
CA LEU A 375 -13.50 -4.98 -8.26
C LEU A 375 -12.15 -4.26 -8.37
N GLY A 376 -11.09 -5.00 -8.73
CA GLY A 376 -9.69 -4.60 -8.72
C GLY A 376 -9.00 -5.09 -7.45
N ALA A 377 -8.18 -6.14 -7.54
CA ALA A 377 -7.60 -6.80 -6.38
C ALA A 377 -6.62 -5.91 -5.59
N ASP A 378 -6.00 -4.94 -6.28
CA ASP A 378 -5.13 -3.94 -5.66
C ASP A 378 -5.88 -2.79 -5.01
N ARG A 379 -7.13 -2.58 -5.46
CA ARG A 379 -8.02 -1.54 -4.95
C ARG A 379 -8.88 -2.05 -3.81
N TYR A 380 -9.53 -3.19 -3.96
CA TYR A 380 -10.37 -3.76 -2.92
C TYR A 380 -9.56 -4.72 -2.05
N LYS A 381 -9.13 -4.22 -0.90
CA LYS A 381 -8.38 -4.99 0.11
C LYS A 381 -9.36 -5.73 1.01
N VAL A 382 -8.91 -6.87 1.54
CA VAL A 382 -9.76 -7.80 2.31
C VAL A 382 -9.06 -8.27 3.57
N TRP A 383 -9.83 -8.41 4.66
CA TRP A 383 -9.45 -9.19 5.83
C TRP A 383 -10.57 -10.15 6.19
N THR A 384 -10.21 -11.35 6.63
CA THR A 384 -11.14 -12.48 6.72
C THR A 384 -11.02 -13.21 8.05
N VAL A 385 -12.08 -13.92 8.41
CA VAL A 385 -12.08 -15.06 9.34
C VAL A 385 -13.06 -16.09 8.78
N GLY A 386 -12.58 -17.30 8.49
CA GLY A 386 -13.38 -18.29 7.76
C GLY A 386 -13.95 -17.71 6.46
N TYR A 387 -15.27 -17.75 6.32
CA TYR A 387 -15.99 -17.23 5.15
C TYR A 387 -16.54 -15.80 5.36
N VAL A 388 -16.10 -15.13 6.42
CA VAL A 388 -16.52 -13.77 6.77
C VAL A 388 -15.41 -12.80 6.39
N CYS A 389 -15.75 -11.67 5.77
CA CYS A 389 -14.75 -10.66 5.45
C CYS A 389 -15.24 -9.21 5.54
N VAL A 390 -14.29 -8.31 5.80
CA VAL A 390 -14.42 -6.89 5.50
C VAL A 390 -13.61 -6.62 4.25
N LEU A 391 -14.25 -6.03 3.24
CA LEU A 391 -13.65 -5.64 1.97
C LEU A 391 -13.75 -4.12 1.82
N TRP A 392 -12.68 -3.42 1.44
CA TRP A 392 -12.72 -1.97 1.31
C TRP A 392 -11.89 -1.45 0.14
N ASP A 393 -12.35 -0.34 -0.43
CA ASP A 393 -11.71 0.42 -1.50
C ASP A 393 -10.54 1.23 -0.90
N SER A 394 -9.32 0.77 -1.11
CA SER A 394 -8.09 1.36 -0.57
C SER A 394 -7.78 2.74 -1.13
N THR A 395 -8.43 3.14 -2.23
CA THR A 395 -8.37 4.53 -2.72
C THR A 395 -9.15 5.50 -1.84
N LYS A 396 -9.92 4.99 -0.87
CA LYS A 396 -10.77 5.77 0.03
C LYS A 396 -10.53 5.49 1.50
N TRP A 397 -10.00 4.31 1.82
CA TRP A 397 -9.81 3.88 3.20
C TRP A 397 -8.48 3.15 3.35
N GLN A 398 -7.61 3.61 4.25
CA GLN A 398 -6.47 2.83 4.71
C GLN A 398 -6.87 2.02 5.93
N HIS A 399 -6.15 0.95 6.25
CA HIS A 399 -6.40 0.19 7.48
C HIS A 399 -5.34 0.52 8.53
N ALA A 400 -5.77 0.69 9.78
CA ALA A 400 -4.87 0.93 10.93
C ALA A 400 -4.79 -0.27 11.88
N GLY A 401 -5.63 -1.28 11.67
CA GLY A 401 -5.64 -2.47 12.52
C GLY A 401 -6.71 -3.46 12.14
N LYS A 402 -6.57 -4.68 12.67
CA LYS A 402 -7.54 -5.75 12.49
C LYS A 402 -7.59 -6.63 13.73
N GLN A 403 -8.69 -7.35 13.90
CA GLN A 403 -8.82 -8.38 14.94
C GLN A 403 -9.92 -9.36 14.54
N THR A 404 -9.76 -10.64 14.88
CA THR A 404 -10.73 -11.69 14.54
C THR A 404 -11.23 -12.40 15.79
N VAL A 405 -12.42 -12.98 15.68
CA VAL A 405 -13.02 -13.90 16.65
C VAL A 405 -13.51 -15.11 15.90
N ASP A 406 -12.97 -16.27 16.25
CA ASP A 406 -13.44 -17.57 15.76
C ASP A 406 -14.61 -18.08 16.61
N PHE A 407 -15.56 -18.78 15.99
CA PHE A 407 -16.70 -19.43 16.65
C PHE A 407 -16.58 -20.96 16.72
N GLY A 408 -15.37 -21.50 16.56
CA GLY A 408 -15.04 -22.90 16.72
C GLY A 408 -15.27 -23.73 15.46
N ASN A 409 -15.28 -23.10 14.28
CA ASN A 409 -15.29 -23.78 12.99
C ASN A 409 -14.74 -22.86 11.88
N ASP A 410 -14.38 -23.44 10.73
CA ASP A 410 -13.69 -22.73 9.65
C ASP A 410 -14.59 -21.80 8.81
N ILE A 411 -15.86 -21.66 9.17
CA ILE A 411 -16.87 -20.92 8.39
C ILE A 411 -17.29 -19.64 9.11
N HIS A 412 -17.53 -19.71 10.42
CA HIS A 412 -18.22 -18.69 11.19
C HIS A 412 -17.27 -17.93 12.11
N GLY A 413 -17.52 -16.64 12.25
CA GLY A 413 -16.69 -15.77 13.08
C GLY A 413 -17.06 -14.30 12.91
N ALA A 414 -16.20 -13.44 13.45
CA ALA A 414 -16.29 -12.00 13.24
C ALA A 414 -14.89 -11.41 13.00
N VAL A 415 -14.79 -10.47 12.06
CA VAL A 415 -13.54 -9.76 11.76
C VAL A 415 -13.79 -8.26 11.84
N ARG A 416 -12.94 -7.56 12.60
CA ARG A 416 -12.83 -6.11 12.64
C ARG A 416 -11.70 -5.64 11.74
N VAL A 417 -11.94 -4.60 10.97
CA VAL A 417 -10.90 -3.78 10.35
C VAL A 417 -11.12 -2.34 10.78
N THR A 418 -10.07 -1.70 11.29
CA THR A 418 -10.07 -0.26 11.58
C THR A 418 -9.71 0.46 10.29
N LEU A 419 -10.63 1.28 9.78
CA LEU A 419 -10.49 2.03 8.53
C LEU A 419 -10.35 3.52 8.83
N GLU A 420 -9.35 4.13 8.22
CA GLU A 420 -9.08 5.56 8.28
C GLU A 420 -9.22 6.18 6.90
N ASP A 421 -9.66 7.43 6.88
CA ASP A 421 -9.71 8.19 5.65
C ASP A 421 -8.30 8.48 5.10
N VAL A 422 -8.06 8.06 3.85
CA VAL A 422 -6.79 8.30 3.15
C VAL A 422 -6.54 9.77 2.82
N GLU A 423 -7.58 10.61 2.85
CA GLU A 423 -7.46 12.06 2.64
C GLU A 423 -6.91 12.81 3.86
N GLY A 424 -6.50 12.09 4.93
CA GLY A 424 -5.87 12.70 6.10
C GLY A 424 -6.83 13.51 6.97
N SER A 425 -8.14 13.26 6.88
CA SER A 425 -9.15 13.98 7.67
C SER A 425 -9.15 13.64 9.17
N GLY A 426 -8.36 12.63 9.57
CA GLY A 426 -8.36 12.08 10.93
C GLY A 426 -9.63 11.28 11.27
N LEU A 427 -10.52 11.05 10.30
CA LEU A 427 -11.72 10.24 10.48
C LEU A 427 -11.35 8.75 10.46
N SER A 428 -11.73 8.04 11.54
CA SER A 428 -11.52 6.60 11.70
C SER A 428 -12.81 5.91 12.11
N MET A 429 -12.99 4.67 11.65
CA MET A 429 -14.08 3.81 12.11
C MET A 429 -13.63 2.34 12.18
N ASP A 430 -14.22 1.58 13.09
CA ASP A 430 -14.14 0.13 13.07
C ASP A 430 -15.27 -0.44 12.22
N VAL A 431 -14.94 -1.39 11.35
CA VAL A 431 -15.91 -2.14 10.56
C VAL A 431 -15.82 -3.60 10.96
N ILE A 432 -16.93 -4.15 11.45
CA ILE A 432 -17.04 -5.53 11.87
C ILE A 432 -17.97 -6.26 10.91
N SER A 433 -17.44 -7.27 10.22
CA SER A 433 -18.25 -8.29 9.54
C SER A 433 -18.43 -9.48 10.48
N ILE A 434 -19.64 -10.02 10.59
CA ILE A 434 -19.97 -11.14 11.49
C ILE A 434 -20.90 -12.14 10.81
N HIS A 435 -20.55 -13.43 10.93
CA HIS A 435 -21.43 -14.54 10.59
C HIS A 435 -21.56 -15.45 11.81
N VAL A 436 -22.74 -15.45 12.44
CA VAL A 436 -23.04 -16.27 13.62
C VAL A 436 -23.42 -17.69 13.18
N ARG A 437 -23.07 -18.70 13.97
CA ARG A 437 -23.37 -20.11 13.65
C ARG A 437 -24.89 -20.36 13.51
N PRO A 438 -25.35 -21.08 12.47
CA PRO A 438 -26.75 -21.45 12.30
C PRO A 438 -27.16 -22.53 13.31
N GLY A 439 -28.48 -22.76 13.43
CA GLY A 439 -29.00 -23.78 14.35
C GLY A 439 -28.47 -25.19 14.05
N ALA A 440 -28.32 -25.52 12.77
CA ALA A 440 -27.77 -26.81 12.32
C ALA A 440 -26.32 -27.05 12.78
N ALA A 441 -25.50 -25.99 12.87
CA ALA A 441 -24.11 -26.10 13.33
C ALA A 441 -23.99 -26.17 14.86
N ILE A 442 -24.99 -25.66 15.59
CA ILE A 442 -25.01 -25.66 17.06
C ILE A 442 -25.63 -26.95 17.60
N GLY A 443 -26.74 -27.39 17.01
CA GLY A 443 -27.54 -28.52 17.48
C GLY A 443 -28.26 -28.24 18.81
N GLY A 444 -29.04 -29.22 19.27
CA GLY A 444 -29.79 -29.12 20.54
C GLY A 444 -31.14 -28.41 20.42
N SER A 445 -31.67 -27.94 21.55
CA SER A 445 -32.99 -27.29 21.62
C SER A 445 -32.95 -25.83 21.15
N ASP A 446 -34.09 -25.29 20.72
CA ASP A 446 -34.20 -23.88 20.28
C ASP A 446 -33.70 -22.88 21.33
N ALA A 447 -33.96 -23.16 22.62
CA ALA A 447 -33.47 -22.33 23.72
C ALA A 447 -31.93 -22.36 23.82
N HIS A 448 -31.32 -23.53 23.65
CA HIS A 448 -29.87 -23.67 23.63
C HIS A 448 -29.26 -22.98 22.41
N ILE A 449 -29.84 -23.19 21.22
CA ILE A 449 -29.41 -22.56 19.98
C ILE A 449 -29.44 -21.03 20.10
N LEU A 450 -30.55 -20.46 20.58
CA LEU A 450 -30.68 -19.02 20.77
C LEU A 450 -29.68 -18.49 21.80
N ALA A 451 -29.49 -19.20 22.92
CA ALA A 451 -28.51 -18.83 23.94
C ALA A 451 -27.07 -18.81 23.38
N THR A 452 -26.71 -19.82 22.58
CA THR A 452 -25.39 -19.94 21.95
C THR A 452 -25.18 -18.85 20.89
N LYS A 453 -26.17 -18.57 20.04
CA LYS A 453 -26.11 -17.44 19.08
C LYS A 453 -25.89 -16.09 19.80
N LYS A 454 -26.63 -15.85 20.89
CA LYS A 454 -26.43 -14.64 21.72
C LYS A 454 -25.04 -14.62 22.38
N SER A 455 -24.49 -15.79 22.72
CA SER A 455 -23.13 -15.90 23.25
C SER A 455 -22.08 -15.55 22.20
N ASP A 456 -22.21 -16.03 20.96
CA ASP A 456 -21.30 -15.71 19.84
C ASP A 456 -21.28 -14.20 19.55
N ILE A 457 -22.46 -13.58 19.47
CA ILE A 457 -22.59 -12.13 19.27
C ILE A 457 -21.91 -11.36 20.42
N ARG A 458 -22.12 -11.79 21.67
CA ARG A 458 -21.51 -11.15 22.84
C ARG A 458 -20.00 -11.33 22.87
N LYS A 459 -19.49 -12.51 22.46
CA LYS A 459 -18.06 -12.78 22.32
C LYS A 459 -17.43 -11.84 21.29
N ALA A 460 -18.06 -11.68 20.13
CA ALA A 460 -17.60 -10.76 19.10
C ALA A 460 -17.58 -9.30 19.57
N ILE A 461 -18.69 -8.79 20.14
CA ILE A 461 -18.76 -7.40 20.60
C ILE A 461 -17.70 -7.12 21.66
N ARG A 462 -17.57 -7.97 22.68
CA ARG A 462 -16.61 -7.76 23.77
C ARG A 462 -15.15 -7.79 23.31
N ALA A 463 -14.84 -8.57 22.29
CA ALA A 463 -13.48 -8.68 21.78
C ALA A 463 -13.13 -7.59 20.76
N LEU A 464 -14.10 -7.16 19.95
CA LEU A 464 -13.83 -6.35 18.76
C LEU A 464 -14.18 -4.88 18.93
N VAL A 465 -15.21 -4.54 19.71
CA VAL A 465 -15.67 -3.15 19.85
C VAL A 465 -14.78 -2.38 20.81
N ARG A 466 -14.33 -1.20 20.38
CA ARG A 466 -13.50 -0.30 21.18
C ARG A 466 -14.32 0.90 21.65
N PRO A 467 -14.29 1.24 22.95
CA PRO A 467 -14.95 2.44 23.46
C PRO A 467 -14.47 3.70 22.71
N GLY A 468 -15.40 4.59 22.37
CA GLY A 468 -15.08 5.88 21.72
C GLY A 468 -14.74 5.81 20.23
N VAL A 469 -14.64 4.63 19.63
CA VAL A 469 -14.39 4.48 18.18
C VAL A 469 -15.71 4.27 17.44
N PRO A 470 -16.06 5.13 16.45
CA PRO A 470 -17.23 4.89 15.61
C PRO A 470 -17.15 3.51 14.98
N THR A 471 -18.15 2.67 15.22
CA THR A 471 -18.13 1.26 14.80
C THR A 471 -19.37 0.91 13.99
N VAL A 472 -19.18 0.26 12.85
CA VAL A 472 -20.23 -0.48 12.12
C VAL A 472 -20.07 -1.96 12.44
N ILE A 473 -21.15 -2.64 12.84
CA ILE A 473 -21.22 -4.10 12.88
C ILE A 473 -22.33 -4.59 11.98
N ALA A 474 -22.01 -5.48 11.05
CA ALA A 474 -22.93 -5.92 10.01
C ALA A 474 -22.66 -7.37 9.59
N GLY A 475 -23.70 -8.05 9.13
CA GLY A 475 -23.58 -9.41 8.59
C GLY A 475 -24.80 -10.24 8.92
N ASP A 476 -24.62 -11.55 8.86
CA ASP A 476 -25.64 -12.55 9.14
C ASP A 476 -25.57 -13.00 10.60
N PHE A 477 -26.56 -12.60 11.39
CA PHE A 477 -26.63 -12.95 12.81
C PHE A 477 -27.30 -14.29 13.07
N ASN A 478 -27.84 -14.94 12.03
CA ASN A 478 -28.59 -16.18 12.12
C ASN A 478 -29.72 -16.12 13.16
N THR A 479 -30.19 -14.93 13.56
CA THR A 479 -31.27 -14.74 14.54
C THR A 479 -31.90 -13.36 14.44
N PRO A 480 -33.24 -13.24 14.54
CA PRO A 480 -33.92 -11.95 14.63
C PRO A 480 -33.68 -11.23 15.97
N LYS A 481 -33.02 -11.90 16.94
CA LYS A 481 -32.80 -11.43 18.32
C LYS A 481 -31.40 -10.84 18.55
N ALA A 482 -30.70 -10.46 17.49
CA ALA A 482 -29.36 -9.87 17.59
C ALA A 482 -29.37 -8.54 18.36
N ALA A 483 -30.41 -7.73 18.17
CA ALA A 483 -30.59 -6.44 18.84
C ALA A 483 -30.57 -6.56 20.38
N ASP A 484 -31.17 -7.63 20.94
CA ASP A 484 -31.18 -7.92 22.38
C ASP A 484 -29.78 -7.96 23.00
N VAL A 485 -28.74 -8.24 22.19
CA VAL A 485 -27.35 -8.29 22.63
C VAL A 485 -26.59 -7.03 22.21
N ILE A 486 -26.85 -6.49 21.03
CA ILE A 486 -26.04 -5.44 20.41
C ILE A 486 -26.39 -4.04 20.94
N GLU A 487 -27.68 -3.71 21.04
CA GLU A 487 -28.13 -2.38 21.45
C GLU A 487 -27.70 -1.99 22.87
N PRO A 488 -27.66 -2.90 23.86
CA PRO A 488 -27.10 -2.60 25.18
C PRO A 488 -25.64 -2.15 25.19
N PHE A 489 -24.88 -2.37 24.11
CA PHE A 489 -23.51 -1.86 23.96
C PHE A 489 -23.44 -0.49 23.26
N GLY A 490 -24.56 0.25 23.20
CA GLY A 490 -24.60 1.61 22.63
C GLY A 490 -24.74 1.65 21.12
N PHE A 491 -25.14 0.55 20.51
CA PHE A 491 -25.40 0.46 19.08
C PHE A 491 -26.86 0.80 18.74
N THR A 492 -27.08 1.41 17.59
CA THR A 492 -28.39 1.64 16.99
C THR A 492 -28.50 0.87 15.67
N ARG A 493 -29.61 0.15 15.46
CA ARG A 493 -29.87 -0.55 14.20
C ARG A 493 -30.09 0.45 13.06
N LEU A 494 -29.37 0.28 11.94
CA LEU A 494 -29.55 1.08 10.72
C LEU A 494 -30.51 0.44 9.72
N THR A 495 -30.46 -0.88 9.56
CA THR A 495 -31.29 -1.59 8.59
C THR A 495 -32.68 -1.87 9.13
N LYS A 496 -33.70 -1.89 8.26
CA LYS A 496 -35.04 -2.34 8.65
C LYS A 496 -35.01 -3.82 9.08
N ALA A 497 -35.86 -4.17 10.04
CA ALA A 497 -36.04 -5.54 10.51
C ALA A 497 -37.00 -6.31 9.60
N ILE A 498 -36.52 -6.74 8.43
CA ILE A 498 -37.30 -7.43 7.39
C ILE A 498 -36.57 -8.67 6.88
N ASP A 499 -37.33 -9.62 6.31
CA ASP A 499 -36.78 -10.90 5.84
C ASP A 499 -35.80 -10.68 4.69
N THR A 500 -34.61 -11.23 4.86
CA THR A 500 -33.52 -11.12 3.89
C THR A 500 -33.26 -12.41 3.16
N LEU A 501 -33.50 -13.58 3.77
CA LEU A 501 -33.42 -14.88 3.07
C LEU A 501 -34.65 -15.10 2.16
N ASN A 502 -34.43 -15.69 1.00
CA ASN A 502 -35.47 -16.08 0.04
C ASN A 502 -36.16 -17.40 0.41
N GLU A 503 -36.48 -17.58 1.69
CA GLU A 503 -37.18 -18.76 2.22
C GLU A 503 -38.35 -18.37 3.15
N PRO A 504 -39.40 -19.21 3.26
CA PRO A 504 -40.49 -18.96 4.19
C PRO A 504 -40.04 -18.96 5.66
N GLY A 505 -40.64 -18.08 6.47
CA GLY A 505 -40.39 -17.98 7.91
C GLY A 505 -39.85 -16.61 8.34
N ASP A 506 -39.65 -16.41 9.63
CA ASP A 506 -39.00 -15.20 10.15
C ASP A 506 -37.48 -15.29 9.90
N GLN A 507 -37.04 -14.70 8.80
CA GLN A 507 -35.67 -14.75 8.31
C GLN A 507 -35.02 -13.36 8.35
N ARG A 508 -35.27 -12.62 9.42
CA ARG A 508 -34.63 -11.33 9.71
C ARG A 508 -33.21 -11.53 10.24
N LEU A 509 -32.38 -12.21 9.46
CA LEU A 509 -31.06 -12.69 9.86
C LEU A 509 -29.97 -11.62 9.65
N ASP A 510 -30.09 -10.85 8.57
CA ASP A 510 -29.12 -9.81 8.24
C ASP A 510 -29.44 -8.46 8.89
N ALA A 511 -28.41 -7.84 9.45
CA ALA A 511 -28.54 -6.51 10.01
C ALA A 511 -27.26 -5.68 9.93
N THR A 512 -27.41 -4.37 10.07
CA THR A 512 -26.30 -3.44 10.33
C THR A 512 -26.65 -2.56 11.51
N PHE A 513 -25.73 -2.45 12.46
CA PHE A 513 -25.82 -1.56 13.63
C PHE A 513 -24.61 -0.64 13.67
N VAL A 514 -24.77 0.55 14.24
CA VAL A 514 -23.67 1.50 14.43
C VAL A 514 -23.66 2.14 15.81
N THR A 515 -22.48 2.53 16.29
CA THR A 515 -22.33 3.42 17.45
C THR A 515 -22.46 4.91 17.04
N PRO A 516 -22.48 5.86 17.99
CA PRO A 516 -22.33 7.28 17.68
C PRO A 516 -21.10 7.58 16.81
N GLY A 517 -21.19 8.64 16.00
CA GLY A 517 -20.19 9.01 14.99
C GLY A 517 -20.52 8.54 13.57
N LEU A 518 -21.50 7.65 13.41
CA LEU A 518 -21.99 7.17 12.11
C LEU A 518 -23.49 7.45 11.95
N LYS A 519 -23.88 8.06 10.82
CA LYS A 519 -25.28 8.37 10.52
C LYS A 519 -25.70 7.84 9.16
N LEU A 520 -26.83 7.15 9.12
CA LEU A 520 -27.48 6.71 7.90
C LEU A 520 -28.09 7.90 7.15
N ARG A 521 -27.81 7.99 5.85
CA ARG A 521 -28.48 8.94 4.94
C ARG A 521 -29.59 8.28 4.13
N SER A 522 -29.36 7.04 3.68
CA SER A 522 -30.36 6.26 2.96
C SER A 522 -30.00 4.78 2.97
N GLN A 523 -31.00 3.90 2.93
CA GLN A 523 -30.82 2.45 2.78
C GLN A 523 -31.66 1.93 1.61
N LYS A 524 -31.17 0.91 0.90
CA LYS A 524 -31.87 0.17 -0.13
C LYS A 524 -31.63 -1.33 0.09
N LEU A 525 -32.71 -2.12 0.14
CA LEU A 525 -32.63 -3.58 0.06
C LEU A 525 -32.67 -3.96 -1.42
N ILE A 526 -31.75 -4.82 -1.85
CA ILE A 526 -31.62 -5.27 -3.24
C ILE A 526 -31.74 -6.78 -3.25
N ASP A 527 -32.59 -7.31 -4.12
CA ASP A 527 -32.64 -8.72 -4.46
C ASP A 527 -31.58 -8.98 -5.55
N PRO A 528 -30.53 -9.75 -5.27
CA PRO A 528 -29.42 -9.94 -6.20
C PRO A 528 -29.69 -11.10 -7.19
N GLY A 529 -30.87 -11.73 -7.16
CA GLY A 529 -31.18 -12.87 -8.02
C GLY A 529 -30.29 -14.07 -7.72
N ASP A 530 -29.75 -14.72 -8.75
CA ASP A 530 -28.95 -15.94 -8.60
C ASP A 530 -27.57 -15.73 -7.93
N VAL A 531 -27.20 -14.48 -7.66
CA VAL A 531 -25.92 -14.12 -7.00
C VAL A 531 -25.92 -14.50 -5.51
N SER A 532 -27.08 -14.48 -4.84
CA SER A 532 -27.25 -14.88 -3.44
C SER A 532 -28.70 -15.21 -3.15
N ASP A 533 -28.96 -16.18 -2.27
CA ASP A 533 -30.30 -16.42 -1.73
C ASP A 533 -30.68 -15.45 -0.59
N HIS A 534 -29.77 -14.53 -0.23
CA HIS A 534 -30.06 -13.38 0.60
C HIS A 534 -30.21 -12.09 -0.21
N LYS A 535 -31.22 -11.29 0.12
CA LYS A 535 -31.29 -9.88 -0.22
C LYS A 535 -30.21 -9.11 0.53
N VAL A 536 -29.60 -8.14 -0.14
CA VAL A 536 -28.42 -7.40 0.36
C VAL A 536 -28.75 -5.94 0.65
N TRP A 537 -28.05 -5.36 1.62
CA TRP A 537 -28.25 -3.98 2.04
C TRP A 537 -27.19 -3.03 1.48
N LEU A 538 -27.64 -2.05 0.69
CA LEU A 538 -26.85 -0.89 0.29
C LEU A 538 -27.17 0.30 1.20
N LEU A 539 -26.18 0.77 1.94
CA LEU A 539 -26.29 1.90 2.86
C LEU A 539 -25.44 3.08 2.39
N LYS A 540 -25.99 4.29 2.43
CA LYS A 540 -25.22 5.53 2.28
C LYS A 540 -25.06 6.15 3.66
N ASN A 541 -23.84 6.23 4.14
CA ASN A 541 -23.51 6.69 5.49
C ASN A 541 -22.74 8.01 5.47
N THR A 542 -22.64 8.62 6.65
CA THR A 542 -21.72 9.71 6.97
C THR A 542 -20.98 9.34 8.25
N LEU A 543 -19.65 9.32 8.18
CA LEU A 543 -18.76 9.28 9.33
C LEU A 543 -18.46 10.73 9.75
N THR A 544 -18.53 11.02 11.04
CA THR A 544 -18.19 12.34 11.61
C THR A 544 -17.18 12.15 12.73
N GLN A 545 -16.38 13.18 13.01
CA GLN A 545 -15.57 13.19 14.22
C GLN A 545 -16.49 13.00 15.43
N SER A 546 -16.09 12.14 16.35
CA SER A 546 -16.76 11.98 17.64
C SER A 546 -16.62 13.30 18.38
N ASN A 547 -17.70 14.06 18.51
CA ASN A 547 -17.74 15.10 19.54
C ASN A 547 -17.72 14.36 20.87
N ASN A 548 -16.65 14.54 21.65
CA ASN A 548 -16.72 14.27 23.08
C ASN A 548 -17.78 15.17 23.72
#